data_AF-A0A933CPI3-F1
#
_entry.id   AF-A0A933CPI3-F1
#
_cell.length_a   1.000
_cell.length_b   1.000
_cell.length_c   1.000
_cell.angle_alpha   90.00
_cell.angle_beta   90.00
_cell.angle_gamma   90.00
#
_symmetry.space_group_name_H-M   'P 1'
#
loop_
_entity.id
_entity.type
_entity.pdbx_description
1 polymer ?
#
loop_
_entity_poly.entity_id
_entity_poly.type
_entity_poly.pdbx_seq_one_letter_code
_entity_poly.pdbx_strand_id
1 'polypeptide(L)'
;MIEVDLKNKPAELLKLNPYGKVPVLVDGDAVIYESAIINEYLEEKFLQNPLMPKDLALRSRARIWIDFCNTRLQAAGSEVVHGPDPAKAREQLEKYLNVLDREMAGRDYLVGDYSLADITFIPFFVRQQRYGVSLNHLANVRSWMERCTNRPAVRSTL
;
A
#
# COMPACT_ATOMS: atom_id res chain seq x y z
N MET A 1 0.63 20.12 -1.14
CA MET A 1 -0.03 19.02 -1.88
C MET A 1 -0.81 19.64 -3.01
N ILE A 2 -0.65 19.16 -4.24
CA ILE A 2 -1.49 19.58 -5.37
C ILE A 2 -2.46 18.43 -5.63
N GLU A 3 -3.75 18.71 -5.56
CA GLU A 3 -4.79 17.72 -5.83
C GLU A 3 -5.02 17.58 -7.34
N VAL A 4 -5.29 16.34 -7.78
CA VAL A 4 -5.54 16.02 -9.18
C VAL A 4 -6.90 15.35 -9.29
N ASP A 5 -7.79 15.92 -10.10
CA ASP A 5 -9.03 15.25 -10.50
C ASP A 5 -8.71 14.12 -11.48
N LEU A 6 -8.97 12.88 -11.05
CA LEU A 6 -8.71 11.69 -11.87
C LEU A 6 -9.64 11.56 -13.08
N LYS A 7 -10.79 12.25 -13.10
CA LYS A 7 -11.71 12.31 -14.24
C LYS A 7 -11.32 13.39 -15.25
N ASN A 8 -10.60 14.41 -14.80
CA ASN A 8 -10.15 15.53 -15.62
C ASN A 8 -8.67 15.85 -15.31
N LYS A 9 -7.78 14.97 -15.77
CA LYS A 9 -6.35 15.06 -15.45
C LYS A 9 -5.71 16.27 -16.13
N PRO A 10 -4.95 17.11 -15.40
CA PRO A 10 -4.28 18.27 -15.98
C PRO A 10 -3.18 17.81 -16.94
N ALA A 11 -2.98 18.53 -18.04
CA ALA A 11 -1.94 18.22 -19.03
C ALA A 11 -0.53 18.21 -18.43
N GLU A 12 -0.28 19.05 -17.41
CA GLU A 12 0.99 19.08 -16.68
C GLU A 12 1.32 17.75 -15.99
N LEU A 13 0.33 16.93 -15.62
CA LEU A 13 0.58 15.61 -15.04
C LEU A 13 1.32 14.70 -16.04
N LEU A 14 0.95 14.74 -17.32
CA LEU A 14 1.59 13.92 -18.35
C LEU A 14 3.03 14.36 -18.62
N LYS A 15 3.35 15.63 -18.38
CA LYS A 15 4.73 16.13 -18.47
C LYS A 15 5.61 15.61 -17.33
N LEU A 16 5.03 15.38 -16.15
CA LEU A 16 5.75 14.88 -14.97
C LEU A 16 5.77 13.34 -14.92
N ASN A 17 4.67 12.69 -15.29
CA ASN A 17 4.55 11.24 -15.31
C ASN A 17 3.92 10.80 -16.64
N PRO A 18 4.69 10.16 -17.54
CA PRO A 18 4.18 9.73 -18.83
C PRO A 18 3.07 8.67 -18.72
N TYR A 19 2.93 7.99 -17.58
CA TYR A 19 1.82 7.06 -17.33
C TYR A 19 0.51 7.79 -17.00
N GLY A 20 0.55 9.10 -16.75
CA GLY A 20 -0.63 9.89 -16.38
C GLY A 20 -1.27 9.43 -15.08
N LYS A 21 -0.48 8.91 -14.14
CA LYS A 21 -0.92 8.40 -12.84
C LYS A 21 -0.39 9.26 -11.70
N VAL A 22 -1.09 9.18 -10.57
CA VAL A 22 -0.67 9.76 -9.29
C VAL A 22 -0.38 8.62 -8.30
N PRO A 23 0.44 8.84 -7.25
CA PRO A 23 1.15 10.08 -6.92
C PRO A 23 2.38 10.37 -7.80
N VAL A 24 2.80 11.64 -7.80
CA VAL A 24 4.08 12.12 -8.32
C VAL A 24 4.71 13.02 -7.26
N LEU A 25 5.99 12.83 -6.96
CA LEU A 25 6.79 13.69 -6.10
C LEU A 25 7.71 14.54 -6.99
N VAL A 26 7.72 15.85 -6.75
CA VAL A 26 8.69 16.79 -7.34
C VAL A 26 9.53 17.35 -6.21
N ASP A 27 10.85 17.23 -6.32
CA ASP A 27 11.81 17.61 -5.30
C ASP A 27 13.06 18.25 -5.94
N GLY A 28 13.05 19.58 -6.04
CA GLY A 28 13.99 20.30 -6.90
C GLY A 28 13.80 19.88 -8.36
N ASP A 29 14.87 19.39 -8.98
CA ASP A 29 14.87 18.88 -10.35
C ASP A 29 14.43 17.41 -10.45
N ALA A 30 14.28 16.70 -9.31
CA ALA A 30 13.86 15.30 -9.31
C ALA A 30 12.35 15.18 -9.49
N VAL A 31 11.92 14.35 -10.45
CA VAL A 31 10.52 13.97 -10.66
C VAL A 31 10.41 12.45 -10.51
N ILE A 32 9.67 12.02 -9.48
CA ILE A 32 9.59 10.61 -9.06
C ILE A 32 8.13 10.18 -9.06
N TYR A 33 7.83 9.05 -9.68
CA TYR A 33 6.50 8.45 -9.72
C TYR A 33 6.60 6.96 -9.36
N GLU A 34 5.44 6.31 -9.20
CA GLU A 34 5.24 5.03 -8.49
C GLU A 34 5.36 5.18 -6.96
N SER A 35 4.28 4.89 -6.24
CA SER A 35 4.18 5.14 -4.80
C SER A 35 5.26 4.44 -3.97
N ALA A 36 5.59 3.18 -4.30
CA ALA A 36 6.64 2.44 -3.62
C ALA A 36 8.03 3.06 -3.85
N ILE A 37 8.30 3.57 -5.05
CA ILE A 37 9.58 4.23 -5.38
C ILE A 37 9.66 5.59 -4.70
N ILE A 38 8.58 6.37 -4.68
CA ILE A 38 8.49 7.61 -3.91
C ILE A 38 8.80 7.34 -2.43
N ASN A 39 8.21 6.29 -1.85
CA ASN A 39 8.46 5.94 -0.46
C ASN A 39 9.91 5.53 -0.19
N GLU A 40 10.55 4.77 -1.09
CA GLU A 40 11.98 4.45 -0.96
C GLU A 40 12.87 5.69 -1.08
N TYR A 41 12.55 6.63 -1.99
CA TYR A 41 13.27 7.91 -2.09
C TYR A 41 13.18 8.72 -0.79
N LEU A 42 11.98 8.81 -0.20
CA LEU A 42 11.78 9.53 1.06
C LEU A 42 12.51 8.85 2.23
N GLU A 43 12.53 7.52 2.28
CA GLU A 43 13.29 6.73 3.26
C GLU A 43 14.80 7.01 3.18
N GLU A 44 15.35 7.11 1.97
CA GLU A 44 16.78 7.38 1.77
C GLU A 44 17.15 8.85 2.01
N LYS A 45 16.20 9.77 1.77
CA LYS A 45 16.40 11.22 1.97
C LYS A 45 16.27 11.64 3.44
N PHE A 46 15.32 11.09 4.19
CA PHE A 46 14.98 11.51 5.54
C PHE A 46 15.35 10.45 6.60
N LEU A 47 16.63 10.44 6.99
CA LEU A 47 17.21 9.37 7.82
C LEU A 47 16.83 9.40 9.31
N GLN A 48 16.09 10.41 9.78
CA GLN A 48 15.82 10.62 11.20
C GLN A 48 14.83 9.59 11.78
N ASN A 49 13.92 9.07 10.96
CA ASN A 49 12.88 8.13 11.35
C ASN A 49 12.78 7.00 10.31
N PRO A 50 13.75 6.06 10.27
CA PRO A 50 13.77 5.03 9.25
C PRO A 50 12.54 4.13 9.37
N LEU A 51 11.88 3.91 8.25
CA LEU A 51 10.70 3.04 8.09
C LEU A 51 11.07 1.73 7.39
N MET A 52 12.35 1.46 7.19
CA MET A 52 12.83 0.17 6.69
C MET A 52 13.88 -0.43 7.62
N PRO A 53 13.89 -1.75 7.81
CA PRO A 53 14.93 -2.41 8.59
C PRO A 53 16.34 -2.16 8.04
N LYS A 54 17.33 -2.10 8.94
CA LYS A 54 18.76 -2.07 8.59
C LYS A 54 19.28 -3.45 8.22
N ASP A 55 18.73 -4.50 8.84
CA ASP A 55 19.06 -5.89 8.50
C ASP A 55 18.64 -6.20 7.05
N LEU A 56 19.57 -6.77 6.28
CA LEU A 56 19.39 -7.00 4.85
C LEU A 56 18.26 -8.00 4.56
N ALA A 57 18.10 -9.03 5.40
CA ALA A 57 17.09 -10.05 5.20
C ALA A 57 15.69 -9.51 5.51
N LEU A 58 15.54 -8.75 6.61
CA LEU A 58 14.29 -8.07 6.96
C LEU A 58 13.92 -6.98 5.96
N ARG A 59 14.90 -6.20 5.48
CA ARG A 59 14.67 -5.20 4.42
C ARG A 59 14.21 -5.84 3.12
N SER A 60 14.78 -6.99 2.76
CA SER A 60 14.33 -7.77 1.60
C SER A 60 12.92 -8.31 1.80
N ARG A 61 12.60 -8.80 3.00
CA ARG A 61 11.24 -9.25 3.36
C ARG A 61 10.21 -8.12 3.28
N ALA A 62 10.59 -6.91 3.69
CA ALA A 62 9.73 -5.73 3.57
C ALA A 62 9.40 -5.46 2.10
N ARG A 63 10.40 -5.50 1.22
CA ARG A 63 10.20 -5.33 -0.24
C ARG A 63 9.33 -6.43 -0.85
N ILE A 64 9.46 -7.68 -0.40
CA ILE A 64 8.59 -8.78 -0.84
C ILE A 64 7.13 -8.50 -0.47
N TRP A 65 6.87 -7.96 0.73
CA TRP A 65 5.52 -7.60 1.13
C TRP A 65 4.96 -6.40 0.36
N ILE A 66 5.81 -5.41 0.06
CA ILE A 66 5.43 -4.28 -0.81
C ILE A 66 5.05 -4.77 -2.20
N ASP A 67 5.86 -5.65 -2.79
CA ASP A 67 5.56 -6.29 -4.07
C ASP A 67 4.26 -7.09 -4.00
N PHE A 68 4.08 -7.94 -2.99
CA PHE A 68 2.85 -8.71 -2.78
C PHE A 68 1.60 -7.81 -2.73
N CYS A 69 1.68 -6.69 -2.00
CA CYS A 69 0.58 -5.73 -1.95
C CYS A 69 0.25 -5.20 -3.34
N ASN A 70 1.26 -4.72 -4.08
CA ASN A 70 1.08 -4.02 -5.35
C ASN A 70 0.66 -4.96 -6.47
N THR A 71 1.31 -6.11 -6.60
CA THR A 71 1.16 -7.01 -7.75
C THR A 71 0.07 -8.06 -7.56
N ARG A 72 -0.34 -8.33 -6.31
CA ARG A 72 -1.34 -9.36 -6.00
C ARG A 72 -2.57 -8.78 -5.33
N LEU A 73 -2.43 -8.21 -4.13
CA LEU A 73 -3.59 -7.79 -3.34
C LEU A 73 -4.35 -6.63 -4.00
N GLN A 74 -3.64 -5.56 -4.35
CA GLN A 74 -4.25 -4.40 -5.02
C GLN A 74 -4.72 -4.73 -6.43
N ALA A 75 -3.97 -5.55 -7.17
CA ALA A 75 -4.39 -6.03 -8.50
C ALA A 75 -5.70 -6.81 -8.41
N ALA A 76 -5.83 -7.77 -7.49
CA ALA A 76 -7.07 -8.51 -7.28
C ALA A 76 -8.22 -7.57 -6.85
N GLY A 77 -7.98 -6.63 -5.93
CA GLY A 77 -8.97 -5.62 -5.55
C GLY A 77 -9.42 -4.75 -6.72
N SER A 78 -8.50 -4.35 -7.60
CA SER A 78 -8.82 -3.61 -8.84
C SER A 78 -9.69 -4.45 -9.77
N GLU A 79 -9.35 -5.73 -9.98
CA GLU A 79 -10.14 -6.66 -10.79
C GLU A 79 -11.55 -6.89 -10.23
N VAL A 80 -11.75 -6.83 -8.91
CA VAL A 80 -13.10 -6.88 -8.32
C VAL A 80 -13.95 -5.68 -8.76
N VAL A 81 -13.34 -4.49 -8.90
CA VAL A 81 -14.07 -3.24 -9.19
C VAL A 81 -14.20 -2.99 -10.68
N HIS A 82 -13.19 -3.35 -11.46
CA HIS A 82 -13.04 -2.96 -12.87
C HIS A 82 -12.89 -4.14 -13.83
N GLY A 83 -12.69 -5.35 -13.31
CA GLY A 83 -12.44 -6.55 -14.12
C GLY A 83 -13.72 -7.15 -14.70
N PRO A 84 -13.58 -8.03 -15.71
CA PRO A 84 -14.70 -8.66 -16.39
C PRO A 84 -15.38 -9.77 -15.56
N ASP A 85 -14.70 -10.32 -14.55
CA ASP A 85 -15.21 -11.36 -13.65
C ASP A 85 -14.95 -11.02 -12.17
N PRO A 86 -15.80 -10.16 -11.57
CA PRO A 86 -15.64 -9.76 -10.17
C PRO A 86 -15.76 -10.92 -9.17
N ALA A 87 -16.48 -12.00 -9.51
CA ALA A 87 -16.66 -13.14 -8.60
C ALA A 87 -15.34 -13.90 -8.43
N LYS A 88 -14.70 -14.26 -9.55
CA LYS A 88 -13.38 -14.90 -9.54
C LYS A 88 -12.31 -14.01 -8.90
N ALA A 89 -12.36 -12.70 -9.16
CA ALA A 89 -11.44 -11.76 -8.54
C ALA A 89 -11.59 -11.71 -7.01
N ARG A 90 -12.83 -11.78 -6.49
CA ARG A 90 -13.09 -11.85 -5.04
C ARG A 90 -12.55 -13.12 -4.41
N GLU A 91 -12.73 -14.28 -5.05
CA GLU A 91 -12.14 -15.53 -4.57
C GLU A 91 -10.60 -15.45 -4.50
N GLN A 92 -9.98 -14.83 -5.51
CA GLN A 92 -8.54 -14.66 -5.52
C GLN A 92 -8.05 -13.69 -4.45
N LEU A 93 -8.79 -12.59 -4.25
CA LEU A 93 -8.53 -11.63 -3.19
C LEU A 93 -8.63 -12.29 -1.80
N GLU A 94 -9.67 -13.09 -1.58
CA GLU A 94 -9.89 -13.83 -0.34
C GLU A 94 -8.71 -14.78 -0.03
N LYS A 95 -8.15 -15.44 -1.05
CA LYS A 95 -6.94 -16.28 -0.87
C LYS A 95 -5.74 -15.46 -0.40
N TYR A 96 -5.52 -14.28 -0.97
CA TYR A 96 -4.42 -13.40 -0.56
C TYR A 96 -4.60 -12.84 0.84
N LEU A 97 -5.83 -12.48 1.21
CA LEU A 97 -6.16 -12.04 2.55
C LEU A 97 -5.94 -13.13 3.60
N ASN A 98 -6.33 -14.38 3.32
CA ASN A 98 -6.07 -15.52 4.20
C ASN A 98 -4.58 -15.82 4.37
N VAL A 99 -3.78 -15.68 3.29
CA VAL A 99 -2.32 -15.77 3.40
C VAL A 99 -1.79 -14.70 4.35
N LEU A 100 -2.20 -13.45 4.15
CA LEU A 100 -1.76 -12.33 4.98
C LEU A 100 -2.13 -12.52 6.47
N ASP A 101 -3.36 -12.98 6.75
CA ASP A 101 -3.79 -13.23 8.13
C ASP A 101 -2.99 -14.32 8.83
N ARG A 102 -2.69 -15.41 8.13
CA ARG A 102 -1.81 -16.45 8.66
C ARG A 102 -0.41 -15.93 8.93
N GLU A 103 0.16 -15.13 8.03
CA GLU A 103 1.51 -14.58 8.20
C GLU A 103 1.60 -13.54 9.33
N MET A 104 0.49 -12.87 9.66
CA MET A 104 0.39 -11.94 10.79
C MET A 104 0.16 -12.62 12.15
N ALA A 105 -0.03 -13.95 12.18
CA ALA A 105 -0.22 -14.67 13.43
C ALA A 105 1.00 -14.47 14.37
N GLY A 106 0.73 -13.92 15.56
CA GLY A 106 1.76 -13.62 16.57
C GLY A 106 2.68 -12.45 16.21
N ARG A 107 2.31 -11.59 15.25
CA ARG A 107 3.10 -10.41 14.85
C ARG A 107 2.33 -9.12 15.06
N ASP A 108 3.05 -8.08 15.49
CA ASP A 108 2.49 -6.74 15.56
C ASP A 108 2.53 -6.02 14.22
N TYR A 109 3.64 -6.17 13.48
CA TYR A 109 3.90 -5.63 12.13
C TYR A 109 4.59 -6.67 11.24
N LEU A 110 4.60 -6.45 9.92
CA LEU A 110 5.00 -7.47 8.94
C LEU A 110 6.46 -7.94 9.05
N VAL A 111 7.36 -7.02 9.46
CA VAL A 111 8.81 -7.25 9.49
C VAL A 111 9.44 -6.83 10.83
N GLY A 112 8.71 -6.99 11.92
CA GLY A 112 9.14 -6.63 13.28
C GLY A 112 8.52 -5.30 13.70
N ASP A 113 9.21 -4.20 13.43
CA ASP A 113 8.73 -2.84 13.70
C ASP A 113 7.87 -2.30 12.55
N TYR A 114 7.09 -1.24 12.83
CA TYR A 114 6.29 -0.54 11.83
C TYR A 114 7.16 0.01 10.69
N SER A 115 6.78 -0.30 9.46
CA SER A 115 7.63 -0.08 8.29
C SER A 115 6.85 0.33 7.04
N LEU A 116 7.56 0.63 5.95
CA LEU A 116 6.94 0.83 4.63
C LEU A 116 6.16 -0.42 4.17
N ALA A 117 6.55 -1.61 4.63
CA ALA A 117 5.81 -2.84 4.35
C ALA A 117 4.40 -2.78 4.93
N ASP A 118 4.18 -2.15 6.09
CA ASP A 118 2.85 -1.97 6.67
C ASP A 118 2.09 -0.83 5.99
N ILE A 119 2.78 0.30 5.74
CA ILE A 119 2.21 1.50 5.13
C ILE A 119 1.57 1.19 3.78
N THR A 120 2.18 0.33 2.96
CA THR A 120 1.67 0.03 1.61
C THR A 120 0.27 -0.60 1.60
N PHE A 121 -0.13 -1.27 2.69
CA PHE A 121 -1.45 -1.92 2.79
C PHE A 121 -2.55 -0.98 3.30
N ILE A 122 -2.19 0.09 4.02
CA ILE A 122 -3.17 0.99 4.65
C ILE A 122 -4.21 1.51 3.66
N PRO A 123 -3.85 2.05 2.47
CA PRO A 123 -4.85 2.60 1.56
C PRO A 123 -5.80 1.55 0.98
N PHE A 124 -5.36 0.28 0.91
CA PHE A 124 -6.21 -0.83 0.48
C PHE A 124 -7.30 -1.09 1.53
N PHE A 125 -6.92 -1.26 2.79
CA PHE A 125 -7.84 -1.61 3.87
C PHE A 125 -8.77 -0.48 4.28
N VAL A 126 -8.32 0.78 4.24
CA VAL A 126 -9.20 1.96 4.41
C VAL A 126 -10.35 1.95 3.40
N ARG A 127 -10.11 1.40 2.20
CA ARG A 127 -11.08 1.33 1.10
C ARG A 127 -11.71 -0.05 0.93
N GLN A 128 -11.55 -0.95 1.92
CA GLN A 128 -11.94 -2.35 1.81
C GLN A 128 -13.39 -2.59 1.37
N GLN A 129 -14.31 -1.70 1.77
CA GLN A 129 -15.73 -1.80 1.44
C GLN A 129 -15.98 -1.81 -0.07
N ARG A 130 -15.07 -1.21 -0.87
CA ARG A 130 -15.15 -1.22 -2.34
C ARG A 130 -14.99 -2.61 -2.94
N TYR A 131 -14.33 -3.54 -2.25
CA TYR A 131 -14.03 -4.87 -2.77
C TYR A 131 -15.06 -5.92 -2.36
N GLY A 132 -15.99 -5.58 -1.45
CA GLY A 132 -17.07 -6.50 -1.04
C GLY A 132 -16.58 -7.79 -0.38
N VAL A 133 -15.40 -7.75 0.26
CA VAL A 133 -14.83 -8.87 1.04
C VAL A 133 -15.03 -8.64 2.53
N SER A 134 -15.33 -9.70 3.28
CA SER A 134 -15.54 -9.63 4.73
C SER A 134 -14.24 -9.90 5.46
N LEU A 135 -13.81 -8.97 6.33
CA LEU A 135 -12.63 -9.20 7.17
C LEU A 135 -12.95 -9.90 8.50
N ASN A 136 -14.21 -10.26 8.77
CA ASN A 136 -14.64 -10.76 10.09
C ASN A 136 -13.96 -12.07 10.52
N HIS A 137 -13.46 -12.86 9.58
CA HIS A 137 -12.72 -14.10 9.87
C HIS A 137 -11.20 -13.88 10.01
N LEU A 138 -10.69 -12.70 9.62
CA LEU A 138 -9.26 -12.37 9.58
C LEU A 138 -8.83 -11.60 10.83
N ALA A 139 -8.75 -12.30 11.96
CA ALA A 139 -8.50 -11.67 13.26
C ALA A 139 -7.15 -10.95 13.34
N ASN A 140 -6.10 -11.52 12.76
CA ASN A 140 -4.75 -10.96 12.80
C ASN A 140 -4.66 -9.72 11.90
N VAL A 141 -5.23 -9.78 10.69
CA VAL A 141 -5.30 -8.63 9.77
C VAL A 141 -6.07 -7.48 10.41
N ARG A 142 -7.23 -7.76 11.02
CA ARG A 142 -8.02 -6.70 11.67
C ARG A 142 -7.23 -6.02 12.78
N SER A 143 -6.61 -6.80 13.66
CA SER A 143 -5.82 -6.27 14.78
C SER A 143 -4.63 -5.44 14.30
N TRP A 144 -3.91 -5.92 13.28
CA TRP A 144 -2.79 -5.22 12.67
C TRP A 144 -3.21 -3.93 11.96
N MET A 145 -4.31 -3.97 11.19
CA MET A 145 -4.77 -2.78 10.50
C MET A 145 -5.31 -1.73 11.47
N GLU A 146 -6.01 -2.13 12.53
CA GLU A 146 -6.44 -1.22 13.59
C GLU A 146 -5.23 -0.51 14.24
N ARG A 147 -4.17 -1.24 14.58
CA ARG A 147 -2.91 -0.65 15.06
C ARG A 147 -2.34 0.36 14.06
N CYS A 148 -2.25 -0.02 12.78
CA CYS A 148 -1.70 0.85 11.73
C CYS A 148 -2.54 2.13 11.54
N THR A 149 -3.86 2.01 11.45
CA THR A 149 -4.75 3.15 11.22
C THR A 149 -4.91 4.07 12.41
N ASN A 150 -4.67 3.58 13.63
CA ASN A 150 -4.73 4.40 14.84
C ASN A 150 -3.49 5.30 15.05
N ARG A 151 -2.41 5.11 14.28
CA ARG A 151 -1.21 5.96 14.36
C ARG A 151 -1.57 7.41 13.99
N PRO A 152 -1.16 8.43 14.76
CA PRO A 152 -1.49 9.83 14.49
C PRO A 152 -1.13 10.29 13.05
N ALA A 153 0.04 9.89 12.57
CA ALA A 153 0.48 10.21 11.21
C ALA A 153 -0.48 9.64 10.14
N VAL A 154 -0.97 8.42 10.33
CA VAL A 154 -1.94 7.80 9.41
C VAL A 154 -3.29 8.48 9.52
N ARG A 155 -3.81 8.70 10.74
CA ARG A 155 -5.10 9.38 10.97
C ARG A 155 -5.16 10.76 10.35
N SER A 156 -4.04 11.47 10.27
CA SER A 156 -3.97 12.79 9.63
C SER A 156 -4.10 12.76 8.10
N THR A 157 -4.13 11.58 7.48
CA THR A 157 -4.19 11.38 6.02
C THR A 157 -5.47 10.70 5.53
N LEU A 158 -6.36 10.29 6.44
CA LEU A 158 -7.64 9.63 6.14
C LEU A 158 -8.75 10.67 6.01
#